data_AF-A0A3D8HNH3-F1
#
_entry.id   AF-A0A3D8HNH3-F1
#
_cell.length_a   1.000
_cell.length_b   1.000
_cell.length_c   1.000
_cell.angle_alpha   90.00
_cell.angle_beta   90.00
_cell.angle_gamma   90.00
#
_symmetry.space_group_name_H-M   'P 1'
#
loop_
_entity.id
_entity.type
_entity.pdbx_description
1 polymer ?
#
loop_
_entity_poly.entity_id
_entity_poly.type
_entity_poly.pdbx_seq_one_letter_code
_entity_poly.pdbx_strand_id
1 'polypeptide(L)'
;MQYISGWQALNIQSESGHIADWHCNVYFKDFKPTEVYEYDENSPLKMLGIKKRFIPFMQETHYVANYARAIADLVYLDRVAQLRYCARDFLNDDEKQELFNYLKIINKTKNVENFMKTELALFYLKDKNNA
;
A
#
# COMPACT_ATOMS: atom_id res chain seq x y z
N MET A 1 -1.92 -12.85 12.76
CA MET A 1 -1.49 -13.20 11.38
C MET A 1 -0.44 -12.19 10.96
N GLN A 2 0.61 -12.61 10.25
CA GLN A 2 1.60 -11.69 9.69
C GLN A 2 1.40 -11.55 8.18
N TYR A 3 1.67 -10.37 7.64
CA TYR A 3 1.57 -10.11 6.20
C TYR A 3 2.66 -9.13 5.74
N ILE A 4 3.05 -9.22 4.47
CA ILE A 4 4.02 -8.32 3.85
C ILE A 4 3.27 -7.08 3.36
N SER A 5 3.73 -5.90 3.77
CA SER A 5 3.14 -4.60 3.40
C SER A 5 4.21 -3.55 3.14
N GLY A 6 3.78 -2.31 2.93
CA GLY A 6 4.64 -1.16 2.69
C GLY A 6 5.58 -1.34 1.50
N TRP A 7 6.82 -0.85 1.64
CA TRP A 7 7.79 -0.88 0.54
C TRP A 7 8.09 -2.29 0.05
N GLN A 8 8.16 -3.27 0.94
CA GLN A 8 8.38 -4.67 0.58
C GLN A 8 7.30 -5.18 -0.36
N ALA A 9 6.03 -4.87 -0.08
CA ALA A 9 4.91 -5.28 -0.93
C ALA A 9 4.94 -4.59 -2.30
N LEU A 10 5.37 -3.32 -2.38
CA LEU A 10 5.52 -2.61 -3.67
C LEU A 10 6.59 -3.24 -4.59
N ASN A 11 7.54 -3.97 -3.99
CA ASN A 11 8.60 -4.70 -4.71
C ASN A 11 8.22 -6.17 -5.02
N ILE A 12 7.04 -6.62 -4.59
CA ILE A 12 6.51 -7.94 -4.96
C ILE A 12 5.61 -7.77 -6.18
N GLN A 13 5.79 -8.66 -7.15
CA GLN A 13 4.99 -8.65 -8.38
C GLN A 13 3.49 -8.72 -8.07
N SER A 14 2.68 -7.88 -8.70
CA SER A 14 1.21 -7.90 -8.63
C SER A 14 0.64 -9.15 -9.31
N GLU A 15 -0.67 -9.38 -9.18
CA GLU A 15 -1.35 -10.47 -9.90
C GLU A 15 -1.35 -10.24 -11.42
N SER A 16 -1.22 -8.98 -11.88
CA SER A 16 -1.10 -8.61 -13.29
C SER A 16 0.35 -8.67 -13.82
N GLY A 17 1.32 -9.07 -12.98
CA GLY A 17 2.71 -9.21 -13.39
C GLY A 17 3.54 -7.91 -13.29
N HIS A 18 2.96 -6.80 -12.86
CA HIS A 18 3.65 -5.52 -12.68
C HIS A 18 4.44 -5.51 -11.37
N ILE A 19 5.51 -4.71 -11.28
CA ILE A 19 6.22 -4.41 -10.04
C ILE A 19 6.21 -2.88 -9.90
N ALA A 20 5.64 -2.38 -8.81
CA ALA A 20 5.50 -0.94 -8.55
C ALA A 20 6.85 -0.28 -8.25
N ASP A 21 7.66 -0.90 -7.39
CA ASP A 21 8.96 -0.40 -6.97
C ASP A 21 10.04 -1.42 -7.36
N TRP A 22 11.05 -1.01 -8.14
CA TRP A 22 12.04 -1.91 -8.75
C TRP A 22 13.32 -2.05 -7.90
N HIS A 23 13.18 -1.93 -6.58
CA HIS A 23 14.26 -1.98 -5.61
C HIS A 23 14.27 -3.29 -4.81
N CYS A 24 13.89 -4.42 -5.43
CA CYS A 24 13.78 -5.71 -4.75
C CYS A 24 15.07 -6.10 -4.00
N ASN A 25 16.23 -5.73 -4.54
CA ASN A 25 17.53 -5.97 -3.91
C ASN A 25 17.76 -5.17 -2.62
N VAL A 26 17.03 -4.09 -2.36
CA VAL A 26 17.13 -3.35 -1.10
C VAL A 26 16.42 -4.10 0.03
N TYR A 27 15.27 -4.70 -0.31
CA TYR A 27 14.35 -5.31 0.64
C TYR A 27 14.54 -6.82 0.82
N PHE A 28 15.07 -7.52 -0.19
CA PHE A 28 15.15 -8.98 -0.20
C PHE A 28 16.57 -9.55 -0.43
N LYS A 29 17.57 -8.71 -0.71
CA LYS A 29 18.96 -9.19 -0.88
C LYS A 29 19.59 -9.57 0.45
N ASP A 30 20.53 -10.51 0.40
CA ASP A 30 21.37 -10.96 1.52
C ASP A 30 20.58 -11.54 2.71
N PHE A 31 19.41 -12.15 2.45
CA PHE A 31 18.53 -12.74 3.48
C PHE A 31 18.16 -11.77 4.60
N LYS A 32 18.07 -10.46 4.30
CA LYS A 32 17.47 -9.52 5.25
C LYS A 32 16.09 -10.05 5.66
N PRO A 33 15.78 -10.09 6.97
CA PRO A 33 14.46 -10.49 7.42
C PRO A 33 13.42 -9.62 6.71
N THR A 34 12.46 -10.26 6.04
CA THR A 34 11.35 -9.52 5.45
C THR A 34 10.58 -8.87 6.59
N GLU A 35 10.52 -7.54 6.62
CA GLU A 35 9.68 -6.83 7.59
C GLU A 35 8.23 -7.25 7.32
N VAL A 36 7.60 -7.79 8.34
CA VAL A 36 6.20 -8.22 8.30
C VAL A 36 5.39 -7.32 9.21
N TYR A 37 4.18 -7.03 8.77
CA TYR A 37 3.20 -6.27 9.50
C TYR A 37 2.33 -7.24 10.30
N GLU A 38 2.02 -6.88 11.54
CA GLU A 38 1.08 -7.63 12.35
C GLU A 38 -0.34 -7.23 11.99
N TYR A 39 -1.16 -8.23 11.66
CA TYR A 39 -2.60 -8.02 11.51
C TYR A 39 -3.22 -7.67 12.86
N ASP A 40 -3.90 -6.53 12.89
CA ASP A 40 -4.75 -6.09 13.99
C ASP A 40 -6.22 -6.19 13.58
N GLU A 41 -7.00 -6.97 14.32
CA GLU A 41 -8.44 -7.12 14.11
C GLU A 41 -9.23 -5.82 14.35
N ASN A 42 -8.67 -4.93 15.17
CA ASN A 42 -9.23 -3.61 15.46
C ASN A 42 -8.81 -2.56 14.41
N SER A 43 -7.92 -2.92 13.47
CA SER A 43 -7.59 -2.06 12.35
C SER A 43 -8.85 -1.77 11.52
N PRO A 44 -9.17 -0.51 11.23
CA PRO A 44 -10.32 -0.16 10.38
C PRO A 44 -10.29 -0.84 9.00
N LEU A 45 -9.10 -1.16 8.48
CA LEU A 45 -8.95 -1.82 7.18
C LEU A 45 -9.09 -3.34 7.24
N LYS A 46 -8.95 -3.98 8.42
CA LYS A 46 -8.98 -5.43 8.58
C LYS A 46 -8.15 -6.12 7.48
N MET A 47 -8.77 -7.04 6.73
CA MET A 47 -8.17 -7.82 5.64
C MET A 47 -8.24 -7.13 4.25
N LEU A 48 -8.77 -5.91 4.14
CA LEU A 48 -8.91 -5.22 2.86
C LEU A 48 -7.54 -5.08 2.17
N GLY A 49 -7.50 -5.47 0.89
CA GLY A 49 -6.30 -5.44 0.07
C GLY A 49 -5.24 -6.48 0.45
N ILE A 50 -5.47 -7.39 1.40
CA ILE A 50 -4.52 -8.44 1.76
C ILE A 50 -4.97 -9.78 1.16
N LYS A 51 -4.08 -10.44 0.42
CA LYS A 51 -4.34 -11.77 -0.15
C LYS A 51 -3.20 -12.74 0.13
N LYS A 52 -3.52 -14.03 0.25
CA LYS A 52 -2.52 -15.09 0.32
C LYS A 52 -1.99 -15.38 -1.08
N ARG A 53 -0.68 -15.26 -1.28
CA ARG A 53 -0.02 -15.35 -2.60
C ARG A 53 1.30 -16.11 -2.50
N PHE A 54 1.60 -16.88 -3.54
CA PHE A 54 2.92 -17.50 -3.70
C PHE A 54 3.90 -16.48 -4.28
N ILE A 55 5.07 -16.33 -3.66
CA ILE A 55 6.13 -15.40 -4.08
C ILE A 55 7.28 -16.21 -4.70
N PRO A 56 7.45 -16.20 -6.03
CA PRO A 56 8.36 -17.13 -6.70
C PRO A 56 9.82 -17.04 -6.24
N PHE A 57 10.34 -15.83 -6.03
CA PHE A 57 11.74 -15.64 -5.62
C PHE A 57 12.01 -16.03 -4.16
N MET A 58 10.97 -16.09 -3.33
CA MET A 58 11.06 -16.62 -1.95
C MET A 58 10.75 -18.11 -1.87
N GLN A 59 10.10 -18.67 -2.90
CA GLN A 59 9.57 -20.04 -2.93
C GLN A 59 8.59 -20.34 -1.78
N GLU A 60 7.89 -19.31 -1.29
CA GLU A 60 7.00 -19.41 -0.14
C GLU A 60 5.65 -18.72 -0.40
N THR A 61 4.63 -19.14 0.36
CA THR A 61 3.32 -18.50 0.33
C THR A 61 3.16 -17.57 1.52
N HIS A 62 2.88 -16.29 1.25
CA HIS A 62 2.72 -15.25 2.25
C HIS A 62 1.38 -14.53 2.08
N TYR A 63 0.88 -13.91 3.15
CA TYR A 63 -0.14 -12.87 3.01
C TYR A 63 0.54 -11.59 2.56
N VAL A 64 0.05 -10.96 1.50
CA VAL A 64 0.66 -9.79 0.88
C VAL A 64 -0.40 -8.73 0.63
N ALA A 65 -0.11 -7.50 1.03
CA ALA A 65 -0.91 -6.34 0.68
C ALA A 65 -0.80 -6.02 -0.82
N ASN A 66 -1.90 -5.66 -1.46
CA ASN A 66 -1.87 -5.02 -2.77
C ASN A 66 -1.23 -3.62 -2.65
N TYR A 67 -0.90 -2.99 -3.77
CA TYR A 67 -0.15 -1.74 -3.76
C TYR A 67 -0.92 -0.59 -3.08
N ALA A 68 -2.24 -0.54 -3.28
CA ALA A 68 -3.11 0.41 -2.58
C ALA A 68 -3.04 0.22 -1.05
N ARG A 69 -3.15 -1.02 -0.56
CA ARG A 69 -3.06 -1.31 0.88
C ARG A 69 -1.66 -1.06 1.43
N ALA A 70 -0.62 -1.39 0.67
CA ALA A 70 0.76 -1.16 1.06
C ALA A 70 1.06 0.33 1.28
N ILE A 71 0.60 1.20 0.37
CA ILE A 71 0.73 2.64 0.51
C ILE A 71 -0.14 3.14 1.68
N ALA A 72 -1.36 2.63 1.83
CA ALA A 72 -2.23 3.02 2.94
C ALA A 72 -1.60 2.71 4.31
N ASP A 73 -0.96 1.55 4.46
CA ASP A 73 -0.24 1.19 5.68
C ASP A 73 0.95 2.14 5.94
N LEU A 74 1.72 2.52 4.91
CA LEU A 74 2.81 3.50 5.06
C LEU A 74 2.29 4.88 5.49
N VAL A 75 1.17 5.33 4.90
CA VAL A 75 0.55 6.61 5.27
C VAL A 75 -0.02 6.55 6.69
N TYR A 76 -0.64 5.43 7.08
CA TYR A 76 -1.16 5.22 8.43
C TYR A 76 -0.07 5.31 9.51
N LEU A 77 1.11 4.78 9.21
CA LEU A 77 2.28 4.82 10.08
C LEU A 77 3.11 6.10 9.96
N ASP A 78 2.61 7.12 9.24
CA ASP A 78 3.28 8.39 8.98
C ASP A 78 4.64 8.28 8.26
N ARG A 79 4.86 7.19 7.52
CA ARG A 79 6.07 6.91 6.73
C ARG A 79 5.95 7.48 5.31
N VAL A 80 5.62 8.77 5.19
CA VAL A 80 5.23 9.41 3.91
C VAL A 80 6.36 10.10 3.13
N ALA A 81 7.55 10.27 3.74
CA ALA A 81 8.64 11.08 3.18
C ALA A 81 9.09 10.66 1.75
N GLN A 82 8.97 9.38 1.43
CA GLN A 82 9.37 8.80 0.14
C GLN A 82 8.18 8.51 -0.80
N LEU A 83 6.94 8.87 -0.42
CA LEU A 83 5.73 8.57 -1.20
C LEU A 83 5.33 9.67 -2.19
N ARG A 84 6.19 10.66 -2.44
CA ARG A 84 5.88 11.73 -3.38
C ARG A 84 5.70 11.15 -4.79
N TYR A 85 4.59 11.48 -5.44
CA TYR A 85 4.15 10.96 -6.75
C TYR A 85 3.86 9.46 -6.79
N CYS A 86 3.83 8.75 -5.65
CA CYS A 86 3.68 7.29 -5.65
C CYS A 86 2.36 6.84 -6.28
N ALA A 87 1.27 7.59 -6.09
CA ALA A 87 -0.03 7.22 -6.66
C ALA A 87 0.01 7.29 -8.20
N ARG A 88 0.78 8.21 -8.78
CA ARG A 88 0.96 8.30 -10.23
C ARG A 88 1.90 7.22 -10.75
N ASP A 89 3.00 6.98 -10.04
CA ASP A 89 4.10 6.18 -10.54
C ASP A 89 3.89 4.67 -10.31
N PHE A 90 3.16 4.30 -9.25
CA PHE A 90 3.01 2.90 -8.81
C PHE A 90 1.63 2.30 -9.06
N LEU A 91 0.60 3.13 -9.23
CA LEU A 91 -0.79 2.67 -9.25
C LEU A 91 -1.48 2.95 -10.58
N ASN A 92 -2.31 2.00 -11.01
CA ASN A 92 -3.32 2.25 -12.03
C ASN A 92 -4.55 2.97 -11.45
N ASP A 93 -5.53 3.34 -12.28
CA ASP A 93 -6.68 4.15 -11.84
C ASP A 93 -7.62 3.42 -10.87
N ASP A 94 -7.78 2.10 -11.02
CA ASP A 94 -8.57 1.28 -10.09
C ASP A 94 -7.87 1.21 -8.72
N GLU A 95 -6.56 1.00 -8.71
CA GLU A 95 -5.74 0.95 -7.50
C GLU A 95 -5.68 2.33 -6.80
N LYS A 96 -5.65 3.44 -7.54
CA LYS A 96 -5.78 4.80 -6.96
C LYS A 96 -7.12 4.98 -6.27
N GLN A 97 -8.20 4.50 -6.88
CA GLN A 97 -9.53 4.56 -6.29
C GLN A 97 -9.63 3.69 -5.03
N GLU A 98 -9.03 2.50 -5.02
CA GLU A 98 -8.91 1.64 -3.83
C GLU A 98 -8.13 2.34 -2.72
N LEU A 99 -6.96 2.91 -3.03
CA LEU A 99 -6.15 3.65 -2.07
C LEU A 99 -6.93 4.81 -1.46
N PHE A 100 -7.64 5.59 -2.27
CA PHE A 100 -8.48 6.69 -1.79
C PHE A 100 -9.55 6.19 -0.79
N ASN A 101 -10.21 5.08 -1.11
CA ASN A 101 -11.22 4.48 -0.24
C ASN A 101 -10.60 4.00 1.09
N TYR A 102 -9.43 3.37 1.05
CA TYR A 102 -8.72 2.96 2.26
C TYR A 102 -8.37 4.18 3.12
N LEU A 103 -7.79 5.22 2.52
CA LEU A 103 -7.40 6.42 3.24
C LEU A 103 -8.59 7.12 3.90
N LYS A 104 -9.77 7.15 3.26
CA LYS A 104 -10.99 7.66 3.88
C LYS A 104 -11.38 6.89 5.15
N ILE A 105 -11.22 5.57 5.16
CA ILE A 105 -11.53 4.71 6.31
C ILE A 105 -10.55 4.98 7.46
N ILE A 106 -9.27 5.18 7.17
CA ILE A 106 -8.21 5.41 8.18
C ILE A 106 -7.92 6.88 8.45
N ASN A 107 -8.70 7.81 7.89
CA ASN A 107 -8.45 9.25 7.95
C ASN A 107 -8.59 9.81 9.37
N LYS A 108 -7.55 9.59 10.18
CA LYS A 108 -7.47 9.98 11.59
C LYS A 108 -6.62 11.23 11.80
N THR A 109 -5.85 11.66 10.79
CA THR A 109 -4.86 12.72 10.94
C THR A 109 -4.83 13.68 9.76
N LYS A 110 -4.33 14.89 10.01
CA LYS A 110 -4.11 15.90 8.97
C LYS A 110 -3.12 15.43 7.90
N ASN A 111 -2.23 14.49 8.22
CA ASN A 111 -1.25 13.93 7.28
C ASN A 111 -1.92 13.02 6.25
N VAL A 112 -2.88 12.17 6.66
CA VAL A 112 -3.69 11.36 5.74
C VAL A 112 -4.50 12.26 4.82
N GLU A 113 -5.13 13.30 5.36
CA GLU A 113 -5.90 14.27 4.56
C GLU A 113 -5.03 15.03 3.56
N ASN A 114 -3.86 15.51 4.00
CA ASN A 114 -2.91 16.18 3.12
C ASN A 114 -2.41 15.26 2.01
N PHE A 115 -2.10 14.01 2.33
CA PHE A 115 -1.72 13.01 1.34
C PHE A 115 -2.81 12.83 0.28
N MET A 116 -4.08 12.69 0.67
CA MET A 116 -5.19 12.59 -0.27
C MET A 116 -5.32 13.86 -1.15
N LYS A 117 -5.12 15.05 -0.59
CA LYS A 117 -5.16 16.31 -1.35
C LYS A 117 -4.05 16.42 -2.38
N THR A 118 -2.86 15.87 -2.10
CA THR A 118 -1.70 15.99 -2.99
C THR A 118 -1.61 14.85 -3.98
N GLU A 119 -1.60 13.59 -3.51
CA GLU A 119 -1.36 12.41 -4.35
C GLU A 119 -2.63 11.94 -5.07
N LEU A 120 -3.82 12.26 -4.54
CA LEU A 120 -5.11 11.80 -5.04
C LEU A 120 -6.08 12.97 -5.31
N ALA A 121 -5.53 14.14 -5.68
CA ALA A 121 -6.26 15.40 -5.81
C ALA A 121 -7.56 15.29 -6.64
N LEU A 122 -7.52 14.56 -7.76
CA LEU A 122 -8.69 14.37 -8.63
C LEU A 122 -9.83 13.65 -7.92
N PHE A 123 -9.53 12.59 -7.17
CA PHE A 123 -10.52 11.84 -6.39
C PHE A 123 -11.02 12.68 -5.21
N TYR A 124 -10.12 13.38 -4.52
CA TYR A 124 -10.45 14.25 -3.40
C TYR A 124 -11.42 15.39 -3.79
N LEU A 125 -11.17 16.06 -4.92
CA LEU A 125 -12.04 17.14 -5.42
C LEU A 125 -13.42 16.63 -5.84
N LYS A 126 -13.46 15.47 -6.53
CA LYS A 126 -14.73 14.84 -6.91
C LYS A 126 -15.58 14.46 -5.70
N ASP A 127 -14.96 13.88 -4.68
CA ASP A 127 -15.65 13.50 -3.43
C ASP A 127 -16.23 14.73 -2.72
N LYS A 128 -15.51 15.86 -2.70
CA LYS A 128 -15.98 17.11 -2.08
C LYS A 128 -17.10 17.80 -2.85
N ASN A 129 -17.12 17.70 -4.18
CA ASN A 129 -18.19 18.28 -4.99
C ASN A 129 -19.49 17.48 -4.94
N ASN A 130 -19.41 16.21 -4.51
CA ASN A 130 -20.55 15.29 -4.40
C ASN A 130 -21.05 15.11 -2.96
N ALA A 131 -20.48 15.84 -1.98
CA ALA A 131 -20.81 15.79 -0.56
C ALA A 131 -21.59 17.05 -0.14
#